data_AF-A0A7S3RZB4-F1
#
_entry.id   AF-A0A7S3RZB4-F1
#
_cell.length_a   1.000
_cell.length_b   1.000
_cell.length_c   1.000
_cell.angle_alpha   90.00
_cell.angle_beta   90.00
_cell.angle_gamma   90.00
#
_symmetry.space_group_name_H-M   'P 1'
#
loop_
_entity.id
_entity.type
_entity.pdbx_description
1 polymer ?
#
loop_
_entity_poly.entity_id
_entity_poly.type
_entity_poly.pdbx_seq_one_letter_code
_entity_poly.pdbx_strand_id
1 'polypeptide(L)'
;GMKWPDITVHGTEPTHVFAVGDWGGLDGTLWTNMWPPNGRPRMIAYKGGAKPGPTVFPRTRFNKGHTKLLCSHTQFVACYNMQGPPACPTSCGFVNGVDTQPQMLVANQMKKYAAQFNPKYILNVGDNFYWGG
;
A
#
# COMPACT_ATOMS: atom_id res chain seq x y z
N GLY A 1 17.16 10.94 2.27
CA GLY A 1 15.88 10.82 3.00
C GLY A 1 15.48 12.18 3.53
N MET A 2 14.20 12.40 3.82
CA MET A 2 13.72 13.60 4.53
C MET A 2 13.58 13.30 6.02
N LYS A 3 14.07 14.21 6.88
CA LYS A 3 13.87 14.15 8.32
C LYS A 3 12.46 14.68 8.63
N TRP A 4 11.70 13.98 9.49
CA TRP A 4 10.47 14.56 10.03
C TRP A 4 10.77 15.68 11.03
N PRO A 5 9.80 16.60 11.24
CA PRO A 5 9.85 17.50 12.37
C PRO A 5 10.04 16.74 13.68
N ASP A 6 10.77 17.35 14.62
CA ASP A 6 10.92 16.77 15.95
C ASP A 6 9.55 16.76 16.65
N ILE A 7 9.23 15.63 17.30
CA ILE A 7 8.01 15.48 18.09
C ILE A 7 8.40 15.33 19.57
N THR A 8 7.70 16.06 20.44
CA THR A 8 7.84 15.90 21.89
C THR A 8 6.72 15.02 22.40
N VAL A 9 7.08 13.91 23.05
CA VAL A 9 6.14 13.00 23.70
C VAL A 9 6.14 13.32 25.19
N HIS A 10 4.98 13.72 25.71
CA HIS A 10 4.80 14.05 27.12
C HIS A 10 4.18 12.89 27.91
N GLY A 11 4.51 12.80 29.21
CA GLY A 11 3.99 11.82 30.16
C GLY A 11 5.08 10.90 30.73
N THR A 12 4.75 10.21 31.83
CA THR A 12 5.62 9.22 32.49
C THR A 12 5.36 7.79 32.03
N GLU A 13 4.19 7.56 31.41
CA GLU A 13 3.78 6.24 30.94
C GLU A 13 4.35 5.91 29.55
N PRO A 14 4.56 4.61 29.24
CA PRO A 14 4.93 4.18 27.90
C PRO A 14 3.99 4.76 26.83
N THR A 15 4.56 5.33 25.77
CA THR A 15 3.79 5.79 24.62
C THR A 15 3.88 4.78 23.49
N HIS A 16 2.73 4.30 23.04
CA HIS A 16 2.61 3.40 21.92
C HIS A 16 2.27 4.18 20.63
N VAL A 17 2.91 3.80 19.53
CA VAL A 17 2.68 4.38 18.21
C VAL A 17 2.54 3.26 17.19
N PHE A 18 1.71 3.49 16.17
CA PHE A 18 1.78 2.71 14.95
C PHE A 18 2.72 3.40 13.97
N ALA A 19 3.61 2.64 13.35
CA ALA A 19 4.41 3.06 12.21
C ALA A 19 3.99 2.22 11.00
N VAL A 20 3.51 2.88 9.94
CA VAL A 20 3.01 2.22 8.73
C VAL A 20 3.69 2.84 7.52
N GLY A 21 4.36 2.03 6.70
CA GLY A 21 5.12 2.44 5.53
C GLY A 21 5.56 1.21 4.75
N ASP A 22 5.72 1.34 3.43
CA ASP A 22 6.18 0.31 2.48
C ASP A 22 5.13 -0.79 2.11
N TRP A 23 3.82 -0.49 2.08
CA TRP A 23 2.75 -1.53 2.00
C TRP A 23 1.45 -1.14 1.26
N GLY A 24 1.10 -1.77 0.11
CA GLY A 24 -0.13 -1.92 -0.81
C GLY A 24 -1.36 -0.98 -1.08
N GLY A 25 -1.50 -0.16 -2.16
CA GLY A 25 -2.64 0.75 -2.55
C GLY A 25 -2.69 2.27 -2.95
N LEU A 26 -3.76 2.58 -3.68
CA LEU A 26 -4.33 3.91 -3.95
C LEU A 26 -5.72 3.97 -3.29
N ASP A 27 -6.02 5.06 -2.57
CA ASP A 27 -7.37 5.34 -2.04
C ASP A 27 -8.21 6.24 -2.98
N GLY A 28 -7.63 6.64 -4.12
CA GLY A 28 -8.28 7.50 -5.11
C GLY A 28 -8.45 8.96 -4.70
N THR A 29 -8.01 9.36 -3.50
CA THR A 29 -8.20 10.71 -2.94
C THR A 29 -7.30 11.77 -3.58
N LEU A 30 -6.28 11.35 -4.33
CA LEU A 30 -5.44 12.25 -5.12
C LEU A 30 -6.17 12.87 -6.32
N TRP A 31 -7.38 12.41 -6.65
CA TRP A 31 -8.17 12.94 -7.76
C TRP A 31 -8.92 14.20 -7.34
N THR A 32 -8.53 15.34 -7.88
CA THR A 32 -9.18 16.64 -7.60
C THR A 32 -10.38 16.93 -8.51
N ASN A 33 -10.79 15.97 -9.34
CA ASN A 33 -11.77 16.17 -10.43
C ASN A 33 -11.42 17.34 -11.38
N MET A 34 -10.14 17.72 -11.45
CA MET A 34 -9.64 18.80 -12.30
C MET A 34 -8.52 18.27 -13.20
N TRP A 35 -8.52 18.69 -14.46
CA TRP A 35 -7.45 18.36 -15.40
C TRP A 35 -6.21 19.25 -15.13
N PRO A 36 -4.97 18.78 -15.41
CA PRO A 36 -3.78 19.62 -15.30
C PRO A 36 -3.94 20.96 -16.05
N PRO A 37 -3.38 22.08 -15.55
CA PRO A 37 -2.40 22.19 -14.46
C PRO A 37 -2.99 22.26 -13.05
N ASN A 38 -4.30 22.48 -12.91
CA ASN A 38 -4.95 22.79 -11.63
C ASN A 38 -5.48 21.54 -10.89
N GLY A 39 -5.13 20.35 -11.38
CA GLY A 39 -5.58 19.11 -10.80
C GLY A 39 -4.77 17.89 -11.20
N ARG A 40 -5.09 16.77 -10.57
CA ARG A 40 -4.44 15.48 -10.84
C ARG A 40 -5.44 14.56 -11.51
N PRO A 41 -5.13 13.99 -12.69
CA PRO A 41 -6.00 13.01 -13.33
C PRO A 41 -6.15 11.79 -12.42
N ARG A 42 -7.33 11.18 -12.43
CA ARG A 42 -7.58 9.95 -11.70
C ARG A 42 -6.64 8.86 -12.23
N MET A 43 -5.71 8.40 -11.41
CA MET A 43 -4.81 7.32 -11.76
C MET A 43 -5.51 5.98 -11.53
N ILE A 44 -5.87 5.29 -12.62
CA ILE A 44 -6.46 3.95 -12.58
C ILE A 44 -5.42 2.96 -13.12
N ALA A 45 -4.70 2.28 -12.22
CA ALA A 45 -3.62 1.37 -12.62
C ALA A 45 -4.14 0.02 -13.17
N TYR A 46 -5.38 -0.37 -12.86
CA TYR A 46 -6.03 -1.58 -13.34
C TYR A 46 -7.56 -1.47 -13.16
N LYS A 47 -8.34 -2.39 -13.74
CA LYS A 47 -9.82 -2.33 -13.77
C LYS A 47 -10.46 -2.12 -12.39
N GLY A 48 -9.93 -2.78 -11.35
CA GLY A 48 -10.41 -2.65 -9.98
C GLY A 48 -10.15 -1.27 -9.35
N GLY A 49 -9.16 -0.50 -9.82
CA GLY A 49 -8.87 0.87 -9.38
C GLY A 49 -10.02 1.88 -9.66
N ALA A 50 -10.96 1.50 -10.52
CA ALA A 50 -12.16 2.29 -10.79
C ALA A 50 -13.22 2.18 -9.68
N LYS A 51 -13.16 1.15 -8.84
CA LYS A 51 -14.12 0.92 -7.76
C LYS A 51 -13.84 1.85 -6.56
N PRO A 52 -14.88 2.28 -5.82
CA PRO A 52 -14.69 2.98 -4.56
C PRO A 52 -13.96 2.11 -3.52
N GLY A 53 -13.19 2.75 -2.64
CA GLY A 53 -12.49 2.09 -1.52
C GLY A 53 -10.99 1.92 -1.74
N PRO A 54 -10.28 1.30 -0.78
CA PRO A 54 -8.85 1.05 -0.89
C PRO A 54 -8.59 0.03 -2.01
N THR A 55 -7.68 0.38 -2.91
CA THR A 55 -7.26 -0.47 -4.04
C THR A 55 -5.75 -0.63 -3.95
N VAL A 56 -5.13 -1.74 -4.38
CA VAL A 56 -3.67 -1.87 -4.34
C VAL A 56 -2.99 -1.06 -5.46
N PHE A 57 -1.67 -0.84 -5.41
CA PHE A 57 -0.94 -0.27 -6.53
C PHE A 57 0.03 -1.31 -7.09
N PRO A 58 -0.14 -1.75 -8.35
CA PRO A 58 0.73 -2.76 -8.95
C PRO A 58 2.09 -2.15 -9.31
N ARG A 59 3.13 -2.52 -8.57
CA ARG A 59 4.51 -2.15 -8.84
C ARG A 59 5.27 -3.32 -9.45
N THR A 60 6.24 -3.03 -10.31
CA THR A 60 7.19 -4.02 -10.84
C THR A 60 8.00 -4.68 -9.72
N ARG A 61 8.24 -6.00 -9.79
CA ARG A 61 9.00 -6.78 -8.80
C ARG A 61 10.36 -7.17 -9.37
N PHE A 62 11.41 -6.88 -8.61
CA PHE A 62 12.77 -7.34 -8.88
C PHE A 62 13.20 -8.36 -7.84
N ASN A 63 14.31 -9.05 -8.10
CA ASN A 63 15.03 -9.76 -7.07
C ASN A 63 15.61 -8.78 -6.04
N LYS A 64 16.03 -9.29 -4.87
CA LYS A 64 16.58 -8.46 -3.77
C LYS A 64 17.74 -7.54 -4.19
N GLY A 65 18.55 -7.96 -5.15
CA GLY A 65 19.67 -7.17 -5.67
C GLY A 65 19.28 -6.11 -6.69
N HIS A 66 18.00 -5.99 -7.06
CA HIS A 66 17.51 -5.14 -8.17
C HIS A 66 18.22 -5.39 -9.52
N THR A 67 18.78 -6.58 -9.72
CA THR A 67 19.51 -6.96 -10.94
C THR A 67 18.65 -7.71 -11.95
N LYS A 68 17.52 -8.28 -11.52
CA LYS A 68 16.64 -9.08 -12.37
C LYS A 68 15.18 -8.72 -12.14
N LEU A 69 14.50 -8.37 -13.22
CA LEU A 69 13.05 -8.23 -13.26
C LEU A 69 12.39 -9.60 -13.07
N LEU A 70 11.58 -9.75 -12.02
CA LEU A 70 10.83 -10.98 -11.71
C LEU A 70 9.39 -10.92 -12.19
N CYS A 71 8.77 -9.74 -12.16
CA CYS A 71 7.40 -9.55 -12.63
C CYS A 71 7.19 -8.10 -13.09
N SER A 72 6.84 -7.93 -14.36
CA SER A 72 6.57 -6.63 -14.97
C SER A 72 5.25 -6.05 -14.46
N HIS A 73 5.05 -4.73 -14.64
CA HIS A 73 3.77 -4.09 -14.33
C HIS A 73 2.59 -4.76 -15.06
N THR A 74 2.74 -5.10 -16.35
CA THR A 74 1.70 -5.78 -17.13
C THR A 74 1.36 -7.16 -16.55
N GLN A 75 2.37 -7.93 -16.16
CA GLN A 75 2.16 -9.24 -15.51
C GLN A 75 1.46 -9.08 -14.16
N PHE A 76 1.80 -8.04 -13.38
CA PHE A 76 1.09 -7.73 -12.13
C PHE A 76 -0.37 -7.36 -12.33
N VAL A 77 -0.66 -6.51 -13.33
CA VAL A 77 -2.04 -6.14 -13.66
C VAL A 77 -2.83 -7.38 -14.10
N ALA A 78 -2.21 -8.29 -14.85
CA ALA A 78 -2.82 -9.56 -15.22
C ALA A 78 -3.10 -10.43 -13.98
N CYS A 79 -2.13 -10.56 -13.07
CA CYS A 79 -2.31 -11.27 -11.80
C CYS A 79 -3.51 -10.71 -11.01
N TYR A 80 -3.60 -9.39 -10.84
CA TYR A 80 -4.69 -8.76 -10.10
C TYR A 80 -6.05 -9.02 -10.76
N ASN A 81 -6.14 -8.82 -12.07
CA ASN A 81 -7.40 -8.97 -12.78
C ASN A 81 -7.89 -10.42 -12.80
N MET A 82 -6.99 -11.40 -12.82
CA MET A 82 -7.34 -12.83 -12.88
C MET A 82 -7.32 -13.53 -11.52
N GLN A 83 -6.82 -12.86 -10.48
CA GLN A 83 -6.70 -13.37 -9.11
C GLN A 83 -5.95 -14.72 -8.98
N GLY A 84 -5.04 -15.03 -9.91
CA GLY A 84 -4.24 -16.25 -9.86
C GLY A 84 -3.74 -16.77 -11.22
N PRO A 85 -3.16 -17.99 -11.25
CA PRO A 85 -2.74 -18.67 -12.47
C PRO A 85 -3.89 -18.89 -13.46
N PRO A 86 -3.63 -19.03 -14.78
CA PRO A 86 -2.31 -19.15 -15.43
C PRO A 86 -1.65 -17.81 -15.80
N ALA A 87 -2.37 -16.68 -15.71
CA ALA A 87 -1.85 -15.38 -16.11
C ALA A 87 -0.94 -14.71 -15.07
N CYS A 88 -0.80 -15.34 -13.90
CA CYS A 88 0.11 -14.88 -12.87
C CYS A 88 1.34 -15.79 -12.76
N PRO A 89 2.51 -15.37 -13.28
CA PRO A 89 3.76 -16.07 -13.04
C PRO A 89 4.02 -16.23 -11.54
N THR A 90 4.51 -17.40 -11.12
CA THR A 90 4.91 -17.64 -9.72
C THR A 90 5.95 -16.62 -9.24
N SER A 91 6.79 -16.10 -10.15
CA SER A 91 7.76 -15.05 -9.87
C SER A 91 7.16 -13.71 -9.45
N CYS A 92 5.86 -13.47 -9.70
CA CYS A 92 5.14 -12.32 -9.19
C CYS A 92 4.84 -12.45 -7.68
N GLY A 93 4.81 -13.67 -7.14
CA GLY A 93 4.56 -13.92 -5.72
C GLY A 93 3.18 -13.45 -5.29
N PHE A 94 2.17 -13.63 -6.16
CA PHE A 94 0.81 -13.17 -5.89
C PHE A 94 0.13 -14.06 -4.86
N VAL A 95 -0.45 -13.47 -3.82
CA VAL A 95 -1.24 -14.17 -2.80
C VAL A 95 -2.65 -13.58 -2.76
N ASN A 96 -3.62 -14.36 -3.24
CA ASN A 96 -5.02 -13.94 -3.21
C ASN A 96 -5.48 -13.68 -1.76
N GLY A 97 -6.24 -12.60 -1.56
CA GLY A 97 -6.75 -12.21 -0.24
C GLY A 97 -5.73 -11.49 0.65
N VAL A 98 -4.43 -11.66 0.43
CA VAL A 98 -3.40 -10.83 1.08
C VAL A 98 -3.21 -9.57 0.25
N ASP A 99 -2.87 -9.77 -1.01
CA ASP A 99 -2.48 -8.70 -1.89
C ASP A 99 -3.65 -8.05 -2.65
N THR A 100 -4.87 -8.60 -2.52
CA THR A 100 -6.08 -7.95 -3.05
C THR A 100 -6.70 -6.95 -2.08
N GLN A 101 -6.35 -7.02 -0.78
CA GLN A 101 -6.92 -6.20 0.31
C GLN A 101 -5.92 -5.89 1.45
N PRO A 102 -4.63 -5.59 1.18
CA PRO A 102 -3.62 -5.43 2.22
C PRO A 102 -3.96 -4.29 3.20
N GLN A 103 -4.62 -3.22 2.73
CA GLN A 103 -5.02 -2.10 3.58
C GLN A 103 -6.01 -2.54 4.65
N MET A 104 -6.96 -3.41 4.30
CA MET A 104 -7.95 -3.94 5.22
C MET A 104 -7.29 -4.88 6.24
N LEU A 105 -6.32 -5.69 5.80
CA LEU A 105 -5.58 -6.58 6.70
C LEU A 105 -4.74 -5.79 7.72
N VAL A 106 -4.02 -4.77 7.28
CA VAL A 106 -3.26 -3.88 8.17
C VAL A 106 -4.19 -3.14 9.11
N ALA A 107 -5.30 -2.57 8.62
CA ALA A 107 -6.28 -1.88 9.44
C ALA A 107 -6.88 -2.80 10.52
N ASN A 108 -7.20 -4.04 10.17
CA ASN A 108 -7.72 -5.04 11.13
C ASN A 108 -6.67 -5.38 12.20
N GLN A 109 -5.41 -5.53 11.81
CA GLN A 109 -4.32 -5.80 12.75
C GLN A 109 -4.05 -4.61 13.69
N MET A 110 -4.05 -3.39 13.15
CA MET A 110 -3.96 -2.16 13.95
C MET A 110 -5.13 -2.06 14.93
N LYS A 111 -6.37 -2.35 14.50
CA LYS A 111 -7.54 -2.34 15.36
C LYS A 111 -7.42 -3.32 16.53
N LYS A 112 -6.89 -4.53 16.28
CA LYS A 112 -6.62 -5.52 17.34
C LYS A 112 -5.61 -5.00 18.36
N TYR A 113 -4.50 -4.41 17.90
CA TYR A 113 -3.47 -3.88 18.80
C TYR A 113 -3.87 -2.59 19.49
N ALA A 114 -4.74 -1.78 18.88
CA ALA A 114 -5.24 -0.55 19.49
C ALA A 114 -5.98 -0.83 20.79
N ALA A 115 -6.73 -1.93 20.87
CA ALA A 115 -7.42 -2.35 22.08
C ALA A 115 -6.47 -2.76 23.23
N GLN A 116 -5.25 -3.18 22.90
CA GLN A 116 -4.27 -3.63 23.90
C GLN A 116 -3.33 -2.51 24.34
N PHE A 117 -2.91 -1.65 23.41
CA PHE A 117 -1.79 -0.72 23.61
C PHE A 117 -2.19 0.75 23.58
N ASN A 118 -3.44 1.08 23.27
CA ASN A 118 -3.95 2.46 23.22
C ASN A 118 -2.98 3.46 22.53
N PRO A 119 -2.60 3.22 21.26
CA PRO A 119 -1.59 4.01 20.58
C PRO A 119 -2.07 5.44 20.37
N LYS A 120 -1.18 6.40 20.61
CA LYS A 120 -1.50 7.84 20.53
C LYS A 120 -1.34 8.39 19.12
N TYR A 121 -0.51 7.77 18.30
CA TYR A 121 -0.13 8.27 16.98
C TYR A 121 -0.08 7.14 15.93
N ILE A 122 -0.38 7.51 14.69
CA ILE A 122 -0.08 6.72 13.49
C ILE A 122 0.91 7.54 12.68
N LEU A 123 2.11 7.00 12.51
CA LEU A 123 3.20 7.59 11.75
C LEU A 123 3.24 6.92 10.37
N ASN A 124 3.14 7.73 9.33
CA ASN A 124 3.39 7.27 7.98
C ASN A 124 4.90 7.27 7.71
N VAL A 125 5.52 6.09 7.65
CA VAL A 125 6.98 5.92 7.60
C VAL A 125 7.58 5.73 6.20
N GLY A 126 6.78 5.91 5.14
CA GLY A 126 7.28 5.81 3.78
C GLY A 126 6.17 5.86 2.75
N ASP A 127 6.45 5.35 1.56
CA ASP A 127 5.38 5.13 0.61
C ASP A 127 4.46 4.07 1.18
N ASN A 128 3.25 4.46 1.51
CA ASN A 128 2.25 3.44 1.72
C ASN A 128 1.81 2.98 0.35
N PHE A 129 1.50 1.72 0.33
CA PHE A 129 0.50 1.27 -0.55
C PHE A 129 1.07 0.79 -1.95
N TYR A 130 2.00 -0.20 -1.98
CA TYR A 130 2.36 -1.11 -3.11
C TYR A 130 2.26 -2.65 -2.89
N TRP A 131 1.92 -3.42 -3.93
CA TRP A 131 1.91 -4.90 -3.86
C TRP A 131 3.31 -5.45 -3.51
N GLY A 132 3.38 -6.32 -2.50
CA GLY A 132 4.53 -7.18 -2.25
C GLY A 132 5.62 -6.66 -1.33
N GLY A 133 5.44 -5.47 -0.73
CA GLY A 133 6.46 -4.79 0.07
C GLY A 133 7.65 -4.42 -0.80
#